data_AF-A0A932V2Q9-F1
#
_entry.id   AF-A0A932V2Q9-F1
#
_cell.length_a   1.000
_cell.length_b   1.000
_cell.length_c   1.000
_cell.angle_alpha   90.00
_cell.angle_beta   90.00
_cell.angle_gamma   90.00
#
_symmetry.space_group_name_H-M   'P 1'
#
loop_
_entity.id
_entity.type
_entity.pdbx_description
1 polymer ?
#
loop_
_entity_poly.entity_id
_entity_poly.type
_entity_poly.pdbx_seq_one_letter_code
_entity_poly.pdbx_strand_id
1 'polypeptide(L)'
;MELIEEFLPYAQSCLRHPSERARLAAILAHWASKWKGKHRLFDYSRSHHGAYLHFNQLMDGKWVQAFTFVATKREGVCLRGPDPDRARKSHKFRHNPLDAAPLDALFEAWSAHPEHRPSGHAVEFFLEETPDDTWTACLQEALTHLGA
;
A
#
# COMPACT_ATOMS: atom_id res chain seq x y z
N MET A 1 -2.42 5.88 14.50
CA MET A 1 -1.04 5.62 14.95
C MET A 1 -0.93 4.22 15.53
N GLU A 2 -1.84 3.85 16.43
CA GLU A 2 -1.94 2.51 17.05
C GLU A 2 -1.75 1.34 16.07
N LEU A 3 -2.45 1.33 14.92
CA LEU A 3 -2.34 0.23 13.95
C LEU A 3 -0.93 0.08 13.31
N ILE A 4 -0.17 1.17 13.21
CA ILE A 4 1.20 1.13 12.72
C ILE A 4 2.14 0.60 13.80
N GLU A 5 1.88 0.98 15.04
CA GLU A 5 2.60 0.47 16.22
C GLU A 5 2.36 -1.04 16.41
N GLU A 6 1.21 -1.57 15.98
CA GLU A 6 0.92 -3.01 15.95
C GLU A 6 1.61 -3.73 14.78
N PHE A 7 1.64 -3.12 13.60
CA PHE A 7 2.26 -3.70 12.39
C PHE A 7 3.80 -3.71 12.45
N LEU A 8 4.39 -2.59 12.88
CA LEU A 8 5.82 -2.31 12.75
C LEU A 8 6.72 -3.36 13.42
N PRO A 9 6.45 -3.86 14.65
CA PRO A 9 7.30 -4.86 15.29
C PRO A 9 7.41 -6.16 14.47
N TYR A 10 6.29 -6.62 13.90
CA TYR A 10 6.33 -7.81 13.05
C TYR A 10 7.09 -7.51 11.76
N ALA A 11 6.81 -6.39 11.10
CA ALA A 11 7.46 -6.03 9.84
C ALA A 11 8.98 -5.87 9.99
N GLN A 12 9.45 -5.22 11.05
CA GLN A 12 10.89 -5.12 11.36
C GLN A 12 11.53 -6.48 11.63
N SER A 13 10.78 -7.42 12.22
CA SER A 13 11.27 -8.78 12.44
C SER A 13 11.46 -9.59 11.14
N CYS A 14 10.85 -9.15 10.04
CA CYS A 14 11.03 -9.72 8.70
C CYS A 14 12.27 -9.17 7.99
N LEU A 15 12.88 -8.11 8.51
CA LEU A 15 14.05 -7.45 7.94
C LEU A 15 15.33 -7.86 8.67
N ARG A 16 16.39 -8.10 7.89
CA ARG A 16 17.67 -8.57 8.42
C ARG A 16 18.50 -7.42 8.98
N HIS A 17 18.56 -6.30 8.26
CA HIS A 17 19.49 -5.23 8.59
C HIS A 17 18.85 -4.15 9.47
N PRO A 18 19.53 -3.67 10.53
CA PRO A 18 19.02 -2.58 11.37
C PRO A 18 18.71 -1.30 10.59
N SER A 19 19.48 -0.99 9.54
CA SER A 19 19.24 0.14 8.65
C SER A 19 17.89 0.05 7.95
N GLU A 20 17.52 -1.13 7.43
CA GLU A 20 16.21 -1.36 6.78
C GLU A 20 15.06 -1.22 7.78
N ARG A 21 15.25 -1.68 9.02
CA ARG A 21 14.24 -1.53 10.09
C ARG A 21 13.97 -0.08 10.43
N ALA A 22 15.02 0.73 10.52
CA ALA A 22 14.91 2.18 10.75
C ALA A 22 14.29 2.88 9.54
N ARG A 23 14.71 2.50 8.34
CA ARG A 23 14.19 3.01 7.07
C ARG A 23 12.68 2.74 6.90
N LEU A 24 12.23 1.51 7.18
CA LEU A 24 10.82 1.16 7.18
C LEU A 24 10.01 2.03 8.15
N ALA A 25 10.52 2.22 9.38
CA ALA A 25 9.83 3.03 10.38
C ALA A 25 9.68 4.49 9.90
N ALA A 26 10.71 5.06 9.28
CA ALA A 26 10.67 6.41 8.71
C ALA A 26 9.67 6.52 7.55
N ILE A 27 9.67 5.57 6.62
CA ILE A 27 8.72 5.51 5.50
C ILE A 27 7.28 5.44 6.04
N LEU A 28 6.99 4.49 6.93
CA LEU A 28 5.65 4.32 7.47
C LEU A 28 5.19 5.53 8.27
N ALA A 29 6.06 6.13 9.08
CA ALA A 29 5.73 7.35 9.82
C ALA A 29 5.39 8.50 8.86
N HIS A 30 6.17 8.67 7.80
CA HIS A 30 5.91 9.70 6.79
C HIS A 30 4.58 9.47 6.07
N TRP A 31 4.37 8.26 5.55
CA TRP A 31 3.14 7.89 4.84
C TRP A 31 1.91 8.05 5.74
N ALA A 32 2.00 7.63 7.00
CA ALA A 32 0.93 7.79 7.97
C ALA A 32 0.60 9.25 8.30
N SER A 33 1.63 10.10 8.33
CA SER A 33 1.45 11.53 8.57
C SER A 33 0.65 12.20 7.47
N LYS A 34 0.79 11.72 6.22
CA LYS A 34 0.13 12.24 5.02
C LYS A 34 -1.21 11.57 4.71
N TRP A 35 -1.35 10.29 5.05
CA TRP A 35 -2.56 9.51 4.81
C TRP A 35 -3.62 9.75 5.89
N LYS A 36 -4.14 10.98 5.91
CA LYS A 36 -5.17 11.45 6.85
C LYS A 36 -6.33 12.07 6.10
N GLY A 37 -7.51 12.08 6.73
CA GLY A 37 -8.73 12.68 6.20
C GLY A 37 -9.94 11.78 6.38
N LYS A 38 -11.14 12.33 6.18
CA LYS A 38 -12.40 11.59 6.33
C LYS A 38 -12.58 10.46 5.30
N HIS A 39 -11.83 10.49 4.21
CA HIS A 39 -11.88 9.51 3.14
C HIS A 39 -10.71 8.50 3.19
N ARG A 40 -9.91 8.50 4.27
CA ARG A 40 -8.72 7.67 4.39
C ARG A 40 -8.73 6.90 5.69
N LEU A 41 -8.41 5.62 5.62
CA LEU A 41 -8.40 4.72 6.77
C LEU A 41 -7.20 3.78 6.68
N PHE A 42 -6.63 3.46 7.84
CA PHE A 42 -5.70 2.33 7.99
C PHE A 42 -6.46 1.13 8.50
N ASP A 43 -6.12 -0.05 7.99
CA ASP A 43 -6.53 -1.31 8.60
C ASP A 43 -5.30 -2.20 8.74
N TYR A 44 -5.23 -2.97 9.82
CA TYR A 44 -4.14 -3.90 10.09
C TYR A 44 -4.69 -5.29 10.24
N SER A 45 -4.14 -6.22 9.46
CA SER A 45 -4.46 -7.64 9.59
C SER A 45 -3.19 -8.48 9.66
N ARG A 46 -3.28 -9.60 10.35
CA ARG A 46 -2.19 -10.57 10.47
C ARG A 46 -2.74 -11.98 10.34
N SER A 47 -2.00 -12.81 9.62
CA SER A 47 -2.30 -14.24 9.44
C SER A 47 -1.02 -15.06 9.47
N HIS A 48 -1.14 -16.37 9.27
CA HIS A 48 0.00 -17.26 9.08
C HIS A 48 0.85 -16.88 7.86
N HIS A 49 0.29 -16.14 6.89
CA HIS A 49 0.97 -15.75 5.66
C HIS A 49 1.77 -14.45 5.79
N GLY A 50 1.57 -13.67 6.85
CA GLY A 50 2.25 -12.40 7.05
C GLY A 50 1.41 -11.38 7.80
N ALA A 51 1.92 -10.15 7.84
CA ALA A 51 1.24 -8.98 8.34
C ALA A 51 0.95 -8.01 7.18
N TYR A 52 -0.17 -7.32 7.27
CA TYR A 52 -0.68 -6.46 6.21
C TYR A 52 -1.16 -5.16 6.83
N LEU A 53 -0.59 -4.04 6.38
CA LEU A 53 -1.06 -2.70 6.72
C LEU A 53 -1.73 -2.11 5.48
N HIS A 54 -3.05 -2.11 5.50
CA HIS A 54 -3.91 -1.68 4.41
C HIS A 54 -4.12 -0.17 4.46
N PHE A 55 -3.96 0.46 3.30
CA PHE A 55 -4.31 1.86 3.09
C PHE A 55 -5.60 1.88 2.29
N ASN A 56 -6.69 2.23 2.97
CA ASN A 56 -8.02 2.25 2.39
C ASN A 56 -8.41 3.68 2.02
N GLN A 57 -9.09 3.82 0.89
CA GLN A 57 -9.65 5.06 0.38
C GLN A 57 -11.17 4.90 0.23
N LEU A 58 -11.93 5.92 0.63
CA LEU A 58 -13.35 6.01 0.33
C LEU A 58 -13.52 6.56 -1.09
N MET A 59 -14.12 5.77 -1.96
CA MET A 59 -14.40 6.10 -3.37
C MET A 59 -15.86 5.78 -3.66
N ASP A 60 -16.62 6.75 -4.18
CA ASP A 60 -18.07 6.63 -4.44
C ASP A 60 -18.88 6.06 -3.26
N GLY A 61 -18.53 6.50 -2.04
CA GLY A 61 -19.17 6.03 -0.80
C GLY A 61 -18.80 4.62 -0.37
N LYS A 62 -17.79 3.99 -0.99
CA LYS A 62 -17.34 2.62 -0.71
C LYS A 62 -15.89 2.62 -0.28
N TRP A 63 -15.58 1.89 0.79
CA TRP A 63 -14.20 1.70 1.22
C TRP A 63 -13.52 0.66 0.34
N VAL A 64 -12.39 1.07 -0.24
CA VAL A 64 -11.59 0.25 -1.16
C VAL A 64 -10.16 0.22 -0.66
N GLN A 65 -9.54 -0.96 -0.72
CA GLN A 65 -8.12 -1.11 -0.47
C GLN A 65 -7.35 -0.49 -1.64
N ALA A 66 -6.71 0.65 -1.42
CA ALA A 66 -5.94 1.35 -2.43
C ALA A 66 -4.58 0.68 -2.63
N PHE A 67 -3.86 0.40 -1.54
CA PHE A 67 -2.58 -0.31 -1.55
C PHE A 67 -2.30 -0.88 -0.16
N THR A 68 -1.24 -1.66 0.00
CA THR A 68 -0.95 -2.37 1.25
C THR A 68 0.54 -2.59 1.43
N PHE A 69 1.06 -2.26 2.62
CA PHE A 69 2.37 -2.77 3.03
C PHE A 69 2.22 -4.20 3.51
N VAL A 70 3.01 -5.10 2.94
CA VAL A 70 3.03 -6.53 3.25
C VAL A 70 4.36 -6.86 3.89
N ALA A 71 4.32 -7.58 5.00
CA ALA A 71 5.51 -8.13 5.64
C ALA A 71 5.40 -9.64 5.75
N THR A 72 6.39 -10.36 5.21
CA THR A 72 6.49 -11.82 5.33
C THR A 72 7.91 -12.23 5.69
N LYS A 73 8.06 -13.37 6.38
CA LYS A 73 9.41 -13.87 6.75
C LYS A 73 10.23 -14.30 5.53
N ARG A 74 9.57 -14.65 4.43
CA ARG A 74 10.21 -15.16 3.22
C ARG A 74 10.72 -14.04 2.33
N GLU A 75 9.93 -12.99 2.17
CA GLU A 75 10.14 -11.94 1.15
C GLU A 75 10.50 -10.58 1.75
N GLY A 76 10.52 -10.46 3.08
CA GLY A 76 10.81 -9.21 3.76
C GLY A 76 9.58 -8.30 3.75
N VAL A 77 9.78 -7.03 3.41
CA VAL A 77 8.71 -6.02 3.38
C VAL A 77 8.59 -5.42 1.99
N CYS A 78 7.37 -5.40 1.46
CA CYS A 78 7.06 -4.75 0.20
C CYS A 78 5.78 -3.92 0.31
N LEU A 79 5.63 -2.98 -0.61
CA LEU A 79 4.37 -2.29 -0.87
C LEU A 79 3.73 -2.94 -2.08
N ARG A 80 2.51 -3.44 -1.91
CA ARG A 80 1.66 -3.90 -3.00
C ARG A 80 0.68 -2.80 -3.37
N GLY A 81 0.75 -2.39 -4.63
CA GLY A 81 -0.06 -1.34 -5.21
C GLY A 81 -1.51 -1.71 -5.47
N PRO A 82 -2.26 -0.79 -6.10
CA PRO A 82 -3.64 -1.02 -6.44
C PRO A 82 -3.79 -2.25 -7.34
N ASP A 83 -4.86 -3.00 -7.09
CA ASP A 83 -5.35 -4.07 -7.96
C ASP A 83 -6.75 -3.63 -8.46
N PRO A 84 -6.81 -2.87 -9.56
CA PRO A 84 -8.06 -2.35 -10.09
C PRO A 84 -9.01 -3.48 -10.51
N ASP A 85 -8.47 -4.62 -10.93
CA ASP A 85 -9.22 -5.80 -11.34
C ASP A 85 -9.94 -6.46 -10.17
N ARG A 86 -9.33 -6.50 -8.99
CA ARG A 86 -9.99 -6.93 -7.75
C ARG A 86 -11.19 -6.05 -7.42
N ALA A 87 -11.10 -4.74 -7.65
CA ALA A 87 -12.24 -3.85 -7.50
C ALA A 87 -13.32 -4.18 -8.55
N ARG A 88 -12.96 -4.26 -9.83
CA ARG A 88 -13.91 -4.58 -10.92
C ARG A 88 -14.66 -5.91 -10.71
N LYS A 89 -13.96 -6.96 -10.24
CA LYS A 89 -14.50 -8.32 -10.07
C LYS A 89 -15.15 -8.56 -8.70
N SER A 90 -15.15 -7.56 -7.81
CA SER A 90 -15.70 -7.71 -6.47
C SER A 90 -17.22 -7.87 -6.52
N HIS A 91 -17.73 -8.96 -5.93
CA HIS A 91 -19.17 -9.20 -5.80
C HIS A 91 -19.90 -8.05 -5.06
N LYS A 92 -19.17 -7.31 -4.21
CA LYS A 92 -19.68 -6.13 -3.48
C LYS A 92 -20.09 -4.98 -4.41
N PHE A 93 -19.55 -4.93 -5.64
CA PHE A 93 -19.77 -3.85 -6.60
C PHE A 93 -20.57 -4.29 -7.83
N ARG A 94 -21.15 -5.50 -7.82
CA ARG A 94 -21.91 -6.04 -8.96
C ARG A 94 -23.14 -5.21 -9.33
N HIS A 95 -23.86 -4.71 -8.32
CA HIS A 95 -25.09 -3.91 -8.51
C HIS A 95 -24.82 -2.41 -8.64
N ASN A 96 -23.69 -1.96 -8.11
CA ASN A 96 -23.25 -0.57 -8.20
C ASN A 96 -21.73 -0.60 -8.44
N PRO A 97 -21.28 -0.55 -9.70
CA PRO A 97 -19.86 -0.54 -10.03
C PRO A 97 -19.12 0.60 -9.33
N LEU A 98 -17.84 0.39 -9.05
CA LEU A 98 -16.94 1.44 -8.58
C LEU A 98 -16.33 2.12 -9.81
N ASP A 99 -16.19 3.44 -9.81
CA ASP A 99 -15.28 4.08 -10.76
C ASP A 99 -13.83 3.75 -10.36
N ALA A 100 -13.22 2.84 -11.12
CA ALA A 100 -11.85 2.39 -10.89
C ALA A 100 -10.81 3.31 -11.55
N ALA A 101 -11.20 4.34 -12.29
CA ALA A 101 -10.26 5.20 -13.02
C ALA A 101 -9.16 5.81 -12.12
N PRO A 102 -9.42 6.23 -10.86
CA PRO A 102 -8.36 6.69 -9.97
C PRO A 102 -7.35 5.60 -9.59
N LEU A 103 -7.80 4.35 -9.45
CA LEU A 103 -6.95 3.20 -9.15
C LEU A 103 -6.16 2.75 -10.38
N ASP A 104 -6.79 2.78 -11.56
CA ASP A 104 -6.11 2.52 -12.84
C ASP A 104 -5.00 3.56 -13.07
N ALA A 105 -5.29 4.85 -12.87
CA ALA A 105 -4.29 5.92 -13.02
C ALA A 105 -3.12 5.76 -12.04
N LEU A 106 -3.40 5.37 -10.79
CA LEU A 106 -2.36 5.09 -9.81
C LEU A 106 -1.52 3.85 -10.19
N PHE A 107 -2.17 2.80 -10.69
CA PHE A 107 -1.49 1.59 -11.16
C PHE A 107 -0.51 1.93 -12.31
N GLU A 108 -0.95 2.71 -13.30
CA GLU A 108 -0.11 3.13 -14.42
C GLU A 108 1.05 4.01 -13.95
N ALA A 109 0.79 4.97 -13.05
CA ALA A 109 1.85 5.82 -12.48
C ALA A 109 2.91 4.98 -11.75
N TRP A 110 2.49 4.02 -10.94
CA TRP A 110 3.43 3.17 -10.21
C TRP A 110 4.18 2.19 -11.12
N SER A 111 3.52 1.69 -12.16
CA SER A 111 4.15 0.81 -13.16
C SER A 111 5.24 1.53 -13.99
N ALA A 112 5.27 2.86 -13.99
CA ALA A 112 6.29 3.63 -14.68
C ALA A 112 7.63 3.69 -13.92
N HIS A 113 7.65 3.38 -12.61
CA HIS A 113 8.88 3.35 -11.83
C HIS A 113 9.73 2.12 -12.19
N PRO A 114 11.05 2.26 -12.39
CA PRO A 114 11.90 1.14 -12.80
C PRO A 114 12.02 0.04 -11.73
N GLU A 115 11.77 0.38 -10.45
CA GLU A 115 11.83 -0.58 -9.34
C GLU A 115 10.56 -1.40 -9.16
N HIS A 116 9.50 -1.14 -9.94
CA HIS A 116 8.27 -1.91 -9.84
C HIS A 116 8.54 -3.38 -10.21
N ARG A 117 7.87 -4.28 -9.49
CA ARG A 117 7.77 -5.69 -9.87
C ARG A 117 6.33 -6.05 -10.20
N PRO A 118 6.06 -6.69 -11.35
CA PRO A 118 4.72 -7.14 -11.66
C PRO A 118 4.31 -8.27 -10.70
N SER A 119 3.10 -8.17 -10.14
CA SER A 119 2.53 -9.14 -9.21
C SER A 119 1.07 -9.41 -9.57
N GLY A 120 0.87 -10.23 -10.61
CA GLY A 120 -0.45 -10.48 -11.18
C GLY A 120 -1.06 -9.22 -11.79
N HIS A 121 -2.10 -8.68 -11.15
CA HIS A 121 -2.81 -7.45 -11.55
C HIS A 121 -2.40 -6.22 -10.72
N ALA A 122 -1.34 -6.33 -9.91
CA ALA A 122 -0.79 -5.25 -9.11
C ALA A 122 0.71 -5.08 -9.39
N VAL A 123 1.27 -4.01 -8.84
CA VAL A 123 2.72 -3.75 -8.80
C VAL A 123 3.23 -3.87 -7.37
N GLU A 124 4.49 -4.28 -7.21
CA GLU A 124 5.15 -4.40 -5.92
C GLU A 124 6.48 -3.63 -5.88
N PHE A 125 6.74 -2.99 -4.73
CA PHE A 125 7.99 -2.31 -4.43
C PHE A 125 8.61 -2.94 -3.20
N PHE A 126 9.79 -3.56 -3.35
CA PHE A 126 10.49 -4.20 -2.24
C PHE A 126 11.36 -3.19 -1.51
N LEU A 127 11.29 -3.19 -0.18
CA LEU A 127 12.04 -2.24 0.65
C LEU A 127 13.55 -2.27 0.35
N GLU A 128 14.12 -3.45 0.15
CA GLU A 128 15.56 -3.64 -0.07
C GLU A 128 16.04 -3.04 -1.40
N GLU A 129 15.15 -2.91 -2.38
CA GLU A 129 15.50 -2.57 -3.77
C GLU A 129 15.03 -1.19 -4.21
N THR A 130 13.95 -0.70 -3.60
CA THR A 130 13.31 0.56 -4.00
C THR A 130 13.97 1.72 -3.26
N PRO A 131 14.48 2.76 -3.93
CA PRO A 131 15.12 3.92 -3.30
C PRO A 131 14.10 4.89 -2.66
N ASP A 132 14.56 5.76 -1.74
CA ASP A 132 13.69 6.63 -0.92
C ASP A 132 12.92 7.69 -1.72
N ASP A 133 13.48 8.13 -2.84
CA ASP A 133 12.82 9.01 -3.79
C ASP A 133 11.62 8.33 -4.47
N THR A 134 11.75 7.06 -4.88
CA THR A 134 10.61 6.27 -5.40
C THR A 134 9.52 6.12 -4.34
N TRP A 135 9.86 5.84 -3.07
CA TRP A 135 8.88 5.82 -1.98
C TRP A 135 8.15 7.16 -1.79
N THR A 136 8.85 8.27 -1.99
CA THR A 136 8.28 9.62 -1.89
C THR A 136 7.37 9.91 -3.09
N ALA A 137 7.79 9.52 -4.29
CA ALA A 137 7.02 9.66 -5.52
C ALA A 137 5.71 8.84 -5.45
N CYS A 138 5.79 7.56 -5.07
CA CYS A 138 4.62 6.70 -4.94
C CYS A 138 3.57 7.28 -3.98
N LEU A 139 4.00 7.86 -2.86
CA LEU A 139 3.09 8.54 -1.93
C LEU A 139 2.44 9.77 -2.58
N GLN A 140 3.23 10.61 -3.25
CA GLN A 140 2.70 11.81 -3.91
C GLN A 140 1.70 11.45 -5.01
N GLU A 141 1.97 10.42 -5.79
CA GLU A 141 1.09 9.87 -6.82
C GLU A 141 -0.21 9.36 -6.21
N ALA A 142 -0.13 8.58 -5.12
CA ALA A 142 -1.32 8.11 -4.41
C ALA A 142 -2.20 9.27 -3.91
N LEU A 143 -1.58 10.30 -3.32
CA LEU A 143 -2.29 11.49 -2.85
C LEU A 143 -2.91 12.29 -4.00
N THR A 144 -2.28 12.28 -5.17
CA THR A 144 -2.74 13.02 -6.37
C THR A 144 -3.89 12.30 -7.06
N HIS A 145 -3.74 11.00 -7.31
CA HIS A 145 -4.73 10.23 -8.07
C HIS A 145 -5.97 9.87 -7.25
N LEU A 146 -5.83 9.59 -5.96
CA LEU A 146 -6.94 9.15 -5.12
C LEU A 146 -7.71 10.30 -4.44
N GLY A 147 -7.23 11.54 -4.60
CA GLY A 147 -7.86 12.74 -4.04
C GLY A 147 -7.76 12.85 -2.52
N ALA A 148 -8.33 13.93 -1.98
CA ALA A 148 -8.42 14.23 -0.54
C ALA A 148 -9.83 13.98 0.02
#